data_AF-F9ZC48-F1
#
_entry.id   AF-F9ZC48-F1
#
_cell.length_a   1.000
_cell.length_b   1.000
_cell.length_c   1.000
_cell.angle_alpha   90.00
_cell.angle_beta   90.00
_cell.angle_gamma   90.00
#
_symmetry.space_group_name_H-M   'P 1'
#
loop_
_entity.id
_entity.type
_entity.pdbx_description
1 polymer ?
#
loop_
_entity_poly.entity_id
_entity_poly.type
_entity_poly.pdbx_seq_one_letter_code
_entity_poly.pdbx_strand_id
1 'polypeptide(L)'
;MENSVSVNETAVMNSIKNGMKNLLFIEGNRSEIDKANVVESYNKIKAMGFIPTMPVEFLPIEQAQNKLGGRRLLKPVLKREKGEGIPTISNFKIEMETVPESEYHLYDGVCVDGQHRTVALMFPDMEAEPSYIEVEIPEGMDVLQYIALRNNGKPWKNDDFYNSKIPTNDEHTDHILSKREEKFITAFLMNVYTFGTSSLTPKQMKALQQGYKTMDDFKRIQLSKATETIGDAICQICKEHPFLTTDKLNGRLGAGLKAFYKNHDSDLSKVEQVLNAINKTNWEKYFIAAKGHSMEAKAYEEAFNSVLADLKQ
;
A
#
# COMPACT_ATOMS: atom_id res chain seq x y z
N MET A 1 -22.28 2.97 40.71
CA MET A 1 -22.70 3.70 39.50
C MET A 1 -21.44 4.03 38.76
N GLU A 2 -21.05 3.18 37.81
CA GLU A 2 -19.94 3.46 36.91
C GLU A 2 -20.41 4.48 35.88
N ASN A 3 -19.72 5.62 35.80
CA ASN A 3 -20.03 6.69 34.86
C ASN A 3 -19.89 6.17 33.43
N SER A 4 -21.01 5.98 32.74
CA SER A 4 -21.07 5.84 31.29
C SER A 4 -20.72 7.19 30.67
N VAL A 5 -19.44 7.42 30.41
CA VAL A 5 -18.98 8.56 29.62
C VAL A 5 -19.60 8.43 28.23
N SER A 6 -20.34 9.45 27.81
CA SER A 6 -20.99 9.43 26.50
C SER A 6 -19.94 9.50 25.39
N VAL A 7 -20.20 8.85 24.25
CA VAL A 7 -19.28 8.87 23.08
C VAL A 7 -18.98 10.30 22.61
N ASN A 8 -19.88 11.26 22.87
CA ASN A 8 -19.69 12.69 22.59
C ASN A 8 -18.66 13.34 23.52
N GLU A 9 -18.59 12.97 24.80
CA GLU A 9 -17.58 13.49 25.73
C GLU A 9 -16.18 12.98 25.40
N THR A 10 -16.05 11.75 24.87
CA THR A 10 -14.75 11.20 24.43
C THR A 10 -14.18 11.96 23.22
N ALA A 11 -15.03 12.42 22.31
CA ALA A 11 -14.61 13.22 21.15
C ALA A 11 -14.16 14.64 21.56
N VAL A 12 -14.84 15.26 22.53
CA VAL A 12 -14.46 16.56 23.11
C VAL A 12 -13.19 16.44 23.97
N MET A 13 -13.01 15.34 24.70
CA MET A 13 -11.79 15.06 25.48
C MET A 13 -10.54 14.88 24.59
N ASN A 14 -10.67 14.29 23.41
CA ASN A 14 -9.55 14.13 22.48
C ASN A 14 -9.08 15.47 21.88
N SER A 15 -9.96 16.46 21.67
CA SER A 15 -9.56 17.78 21.18
C SER A 15 -8.76 18.58 22.22
N ILE A 16 -8.93 18.28 23.51
CA ILE A 16 -8.27 19.00 24.61
C ILE A 16 -6.83 18.49 24.86
N LYS A 17 -6.47 17.27 24.45
CA LYS A 17 -5.18 16.66 24.82
C LYS A 17 -3.98 17.03 23.94
N ASN A 18 -4.13 17.28 22.63
CA ASN A 18 -2.98 17.26 21.69
C ASN A 18 -2.93 18.41 20.65
N GLY A 19 -3.59 19.56 20.87
CA GLY A 19 -3.58 20.65 19.88
C GLY A 19 -4.27 20.31 18.55
N MET A 20 -5.15 19.30 18.57
CA MET A 20 -5.92 18.89 17.38
C MET A 20 -7.01 19.90 17.03
N LYS A 21 -7.10 20.22 15.74
CA LYS A 21 -8.22 20.99 15.18
C LYS A 21 -9.44 20.11 14.95
N ASN A 22 -10.60 20.61 15.33
CA ASN A 22 -11.91 20.00 15.09
C ASN A 22 -12.36 20.33 13.67
N LEU A 23 -11.93 19.52 12.71
CA LEU A 23 -12.19 19.75 11.28
C LEU A 23 -13.33 18.90 10.75
N LEU A 24 -14.17 19.51 9.91
CA LEU A 24 -15.26 18.86 9.18
C LEU A 24 -14.80 18.44 7.79
N PHE A 25 -15.45 17.43 7.22
CA PHE A 25 -15.24 16.98 5.85
C PHE A 25 -16.41 17.44 4.97
N ILE A 26 -16.15 17.82 3.73
CA ILE A 26 -17.20 18.27 2.82
C ILE A 26 -17.77 17.10 2.00
N GLU A 27 -19.09 17.06 1.86
CA GLU A 27 -19.78 16.13 0.96
C GLU A 27 -19.26 16.23 -0.48
N GLY A 28 -19.07 15.09 -1.14
CA GLY A 28 -18.53 15.02 -2.49
C GLY A 28 -17.01 15.02 -2.58
N ASN A 29 -16.28 15.27 -1.49
CA ASN A 29 -14.84 15.01 -1.42
C ASN A 29 -14.58 13.52 -1.16
N ARG A 30 -14.46 12.76 -2.26
CA ARG A 30 -14.36 11.29 -2.30
C ARG A 30 -15.65 10.60 -1.87
N SER A 31 -15.88 9.39 -2.39
CA SER A 31 -17.06 8.59 -2.04
C SER A 31 -17.01 8.07 -0.61
N GLU A 32 -15.82 7.79 -0.09
CA GLU A 32 -15.58 7.29 1.25
C GLU A 32 -14.13 7.56 1.71
N ILE A 33 -13.91 7.51 3.03
CA ILE A 33 -12.55 7.48 3.59
C ILE A 33 -12.03 6.05 3.57
N ASP A 34 -11.07 5.81 2.67
CA ASP A 34 -10.38 4.53 2.56
C ASP A 34 -9.71 4.10 3.88
N LYS A 35 -10.19 2.99 4.44
CA LYS A 35 -9.69 2.39 5.70
C LYS A 35 -8.21 2.03 5.62
N ALA A 36 -7.74 1.51 4.48
CA ALA A 36 -6.34 1.14 4.30
C ALA A 36 -5.42 2.36 4.32
N ASN A 37 -5.86 3.50 3.78
CA ASN A 37 -5.11 4.76 3.83
C ASN A 37 -5.09 5.37 5.25
N VAL A 38 -6.14 5.19 6.05
CA VAL A 38 -6.12 5.54 7.49
C VAL A 38 -5.11 4.68 8.23
N VAL A 39 -5.12 3.36 8.01
CA VAL A 39 -4.14 2.44 8.61
C VAL A 39 -2.71 2.81 8.21
N GLU A 40 -2.47 3.13 6.94
CA GLU A 40 -1.16 3.59 6.47
C GLU A 40 -0.74 4.89 7.15
N SER A 41 -1.64 5.88 7.24
CA SER A 41 -1.38 7.16 7.91
C SER A 41 -1.08 6.98 9.40
N TYR A 42 -1.87 6.16 10.11
CA TYR A 42 -1.64 5.81 11.51
C TYR A 42 -0.24 5.21 11.71
N ASN A 43 0.14 4.22 10.90
CA ASN A 43 1.45 3.57 11.06
C ASN A 43 2.61 4.54 10.76
N LYS A 44 2.44 5.44 9.77
CA LYS A 44 3.44 6.46 9.47
C LYS A 44 3.62 7.44 10.62
N ILE A 45 2.51 7.96 11.16
CA ILE A 45 2.54 8.89 12.30
C ILE A 45 3.16 8.19 13.53
N LYS A 46 2.78 6.94 13.79
CA LYS A 46 3.33 6.16 14.92
C LYS A 46 4.83 5.89 14.79
N ALA A 47 5.31 5.63 13.58
CA ALA A 47 6.72 5.30 13.34
C ALA A 47 7.62 6.55 13.29
N MET A 48 7.13 7.67 12.75
CA MET A 48 7.96 8.83 12.42
C MET A 48 7.54 10.12 13.12
N GLY A 49 6.48 10.08 13.93
CA GLY A 49 5.78 11.27 14.39
C GLY A 49 4.95 11.92 13.27
N PHE A 50 4.25 12.98 13.62
CA PHE A 50 3.59 13.83 12.63
C PHE A 50 4.63 14.76 12.00
N ILE A 51 4.75 14.76 10.67
CA ILE A 51 5.78 15.54 9.96
C ILE A 51 5.30 16.99 9.81
N PRO A 52 5.94 18.00 10.45
CA PRO A 52 5.43 19.38 10.45
C PRO A 52 5.40 20.04 9.07
N THR A 53 6.31 19.63 8.18
CA THR A 53 6.36 20.09 6.77
C THR A 53 5.28 19.45 5.89
N MET A 54 4.50 18.52 6.43
CA MET A 54 3.33 17.91 5.81
C MET A 54 2.08 18.15 6.67
N PRO A 55 1.64 19.41 6.84
CA PRO A 55 0.50 19.74 7.68
C PRO A 55 -0.83 19.17 7.14
N VAL A 56 -1.83 19.14 8.01
CA VAL A 56 -3.24 19.09 7.58
C VAL A 56 -3.61 20.49 7.09
N GLU A 57 -4.08 20.58 5.85
CA GLU A 57 -4.57 21.83 5.28
C GLU A 57 -6.05 21.97 5.59
N PHE A 58 -6.47 23.14 6.07
CA PHE A 58 -7.86 23.41 6.37
C PHE A 58 -8.29 24.83 5.97
N LEU A 59 -9.55 24.97 5.61
CA LEU A 59 -10.19 26.27 5.39
C LEU A 59 -10.96 26.67 6.65
N PRO A 60 -10.65 27.82 7.29
CA PRO A 60 -11.40 28.28 8.46
C PRO A 60 -12.90 28.33 8.21
N ILE A 61 -13.71 28.00 9.22
CA ILE A 61 -15.15 27.80 9.02
C ILE A 61 -15.85 29.05 8.47
N GLU A 62 -15.45 30.23 8.94
CA GLU A 62 -15.98 31.53 8.50
C GLU A 62 -15.77 31.76 7.00
N GLN A 63 -14.63 31.30 6.46
CA GLN A 63 -14.33 31.39 5.04
C GLN A 63 -15.03 30.28 4.23
N ALA A 64 -15.24 29.12 4.84
CA ALA A 64 -15.83 27.96 4.18
C ALA A 64 -17.32 28.14 3.88
N GLN A 65 -18.10 28.75 4.78
CA GLN A 65 -19.56 28.85 4.69
C GLN A 65 -20.05 29.40 3.34
N ASN A 66 -19.39 30.43 2.81
CA ASN A 66 -19.76 31.06 1.53
C ASN A 66 -19.24 30.31 0.29
N LYS A 67 -18.48 29.23 0.47
CA LYS A 67 -17.78 28.47 -0.59
C LYS A 67 -18.18 27.00 -0.65
N LEU A 68 -19.18 26.55 0.12
CA LEU A 68 -19.63 25.16 0.15
C LEU A 68 -20.37 24.73 -1.13
N GLY A 69 -21.00 25.67 -1.83
CA GLY A 69 -21.80 25.38 -3.02
C GLY A 69 -23.02 24.49 -2.72
N GLY A 70 -23.68 24.72 -1.58
CA GLY A 70 -24.87 23.95 -1.14
C GLY A 70 -24.58 22.54 -0.60
N ARG A 71 -23.31 22.20 -0.38
CA ARG A 71 -22.88 20.89 0.12
C ARG A 71 -22.87 20.85 1.64
N ARG A 72 -23.18 19.67 2.17
CA ARG A 72 -23.19 19.44 3.63
C ARG A 72 -21.78 19.22 4.15
N LEU A 73 -21.57 19.58 5.40
CA LEU A 73 -20.38 19.21 6.15
C LEU A 73 -20.66 17.98 7.02
N LEU A 74 -19.65 17.12 7.11
CA LEU A 74 -19.69 15.79 7.69
C LEU A 74 -18.63 15.70 8.78
N LYS A 75 -19.00 15.17 9.93
CA LYS A 75 -18.08 14.85 11.01
C LYS A 75 -17.68 13.38 10.89
N PRO A 76 -16.37 13.05 10.77
CA PRO A 76 -15.93 11.67 10.89
C PRO A 76 -16.09 11.20 12.34
N VAL A 77 -16.61 10.00 12.53
CA VAL A 77 -16.75 9.35 13.83
C VAL A 77 -16.14 7.95 13.75
N LEU A 78 -15.17 7.68 14.63
CA LEU A 78 -14.58 6.35 14.78
C LEU A 78 -15.44 5.51 15.73
N LYS A 79 -15.88 4.34 15.24
CA LYS A 79 -16.58 3.35 16.05
C LYS A 79 -15.86 2.02 15.99
N ARG A 80 -15.92 1.24 17.06
CA ARG A 80 -15.45 -0.16 17.03
C ARG A 80 -16.30 -0.92 16.03
N GLU A 81 -15.66 -1.70 15.16
CA GLU A 81 -16.39 -2.44 14.11
C GLU A 81 -17.10 -3.66 14.69
N LYS A 82 -16.45 -4.36 15.63
CA LYS A 82 -17.00 -5.53 16.32
C LYS A 82 -16.74 -5.48 17.82
N GLY A 83 -17.76 -5.87 18.60
CA GLY A 83 -17.72 -5.93 20.07
C GLY A 83 -17.84 -4.56 20.75
N GLU A 84 -17.77 -4.55 22.08
CA GLU A 84 -17.90 -3.33 22.91
C GLU A 84 -16.55 -2.63 23.15
N GLY A 85 -16.55 -1.34 23.50
CA GLY A 85 -15.36 -0.57 23.83
C GLY A 85 -14.85 0.37 22.72
N ILE A 86 -13.63 0.89 22.89
CA ILE A 86 -13.05 1.91 22.00
C ILE A 86 -12.53 1.30 20.67
N PRO A 87 -12.56 2.07 19.56
CA PRO A 87 -11.98 1.65 18.29
C PRO A 87 -10.47 1.45 18.41
N THR A 88 -9.94 0.47 17.68
CA THR A 88 -8.49 0.22 17.56
C THR A 88 -8.13 0.14 16.09
N ILE A 89 -6.86 0.37 15.74
CA ILE A 89 -6.44 0.41 14.32
C ILE A 89 -6.72 -0.91 13.57
N SER A 90 -6.82 -2.04 14.26
CA SER A 90 -7.17 -3.35 13.68
C SER A 90 -8.67 -3.66 13.70
N ASN A 91 -9.50 -2.89 14.42
CA ASN A 91 -10.93 -3.10 14.59
C ASN A 91 -11.67 -1.76 14.73
N PHE A 92 -11.99 -1.14 13.58
CA PHE A 92 -12.70 0.12 13.50
C PHE A 92 -13.51 0.25 12.20
N LYS A 93 -14.52 1.10 12.26
CA LYS A 93 -15.24 1.65 11.12
C LYS A 93 -15.33 3.17 11.25
N ILE A 94 -15.51 3.84 10.12
CA ILE A 94 -15.66 5.29 10.04
C ILE A 94 -17.10 5.54 9.64
N GLU A 95 -17.82 6.33 10.43
CA GLU A 95 -19.14 6.84 10.08
C GLU A 95 -19.05 8.35 9.84
N MET A 96 -19.80 8.83 8.84
CA MET A 96 -19.89 10.25 8.52
C MET A 96 -21.23 10.78 8.98
N GLU A 97 -21.22 11.60 10.02
CA GLU A 97 -22.43 12.22 10.56
C GLU A 97 -22.62 13.60 9.93
N THR A 98 -23.79 13.86 9.36
CA THR A 98 -24.11 15.20 8.83
C THR A 98 -24.21 16.19 9.99
N VAL A 99 -23.48 17.29 9.90
CA VAL A 99 -23.53 18.36 10.88
C VAL A 99 -24.57 19.40 10.44
N PRO A 100 -25.48 19.84 11.32
CA PRO A 100 -26.40 20.94 11.02
C PRO A 100 -25.64 22.24 10.74
N GLU A 101 -26.08 23.04 9.76
CA GLU A 101 -25.41 24.31 9.42
C GLU A 101 -25.33 25.27 10.62
N SER A 102 -26.35 25.25 11.49
CA SER A 102 -26.37 26.03 12.73
C SER A 102 -25.23 25.69 13.69
N GLU A 103 -24.60 24.52 13.57
CA GLU A 103 -23.51 24.05 14.42
C GLU A 103 -22.13 24.22 13.79
N TYR A 104 -22.03 24.67 12.53
CA TYR A 104 -20.74 24.80 11.84
C TYR A 104 -19.74 25.66 12.62
N HIS A 105 -20.20 26.76 13.23
CA HIS A 105 -19.39 27.68 14.02
C HIS A 105 -18.70 27.05 15.25
N LEU A 106 -19.06 25.82 15.63
CA LEU A 106 -18.43 25.07 16.72
C LEU A 106 -17.15 24.33 16.28
N TYR A 107 -16.81 24.37 14.99
CA TYR A 107 -15.68 23.66 14.39
C TYR A 107 -14.64 24.65 13.87
N ASP A 108 -13.36 24.24 13.87
CA ASP A 108 -12.26 25.09 13.42
C ASP A 108 -12.32 25.36 11.90
N GLY A 109 -12.85 24.42 11.12
CA GLY A 109 -12.93 24.58 9.67
C GLY A 109 -13.19 23.29 8.90
N VAL A 110 -12.99 23.35 7.60
CA VAL A 110 -13.12 22.23 6.67
C VAL A 110 -11.75 21.68 6.32
N CYS A 111 -11.52 20.38 6.49
CA CYS A 111 -10.30 19.71 6.07
C CYS A 111 -10.22 19.65 4.54
N VAL A 112 -9.18 20.27 3.98
CA VAL A 112 -8.93 20.39 2.54
C VAL A 112 -7.96 19.31 2.07
N ASP A 113 -6.90 19.06 2.85
CA ASP A 113 -5.98 17.95 2.67
C ASP A 113 -5.67 17.27 4.01
N GLY A 114 -5.44 15.95 3.97
CA GLY A 114 -5.07 15.18 5.13
C GLY A 114 -6.21 14.47 5.86
N GLN A 115 -7.38 14.27 5.23
CA GLN A 115 -8.52 13.57 5.84
C GLN A 115 -8.14 12.23 6.49
N HIS A 116 -7.32 11.39 5.83
CA HIS A 116 -6.85 10.12 6.42
C HIS A 116 -5.94 10.31 7.63
N ARG A 117 -5.10 11.35 7.64
CA ARG A 117 -4.24 11.73 8.78
C ARG A 117 -5.10 12.24 9.94
N THR A 118 -6.09 13.09 9.65
CA THR A 118 -7.08 13.56 10.64
C THR A 118 -7.79 12.39 11.31
N VAL A 119 -8.28 11.42 10.53
CA VAL A 119 -8.92 10.22 11.11
C VAL A 119 -7.92 9.34 11.87
N ALA A 120 -6.68 9.21 11.41
CA ALA A 120 -5.65 8.47 12.12
C ALA A 120 -5.29 9.08 13.49
N LEU A 121 -5.36 10.41 13.61
CA LEU A 121 -5.13 11.13 14.87
C LEU A 121 -6.28 10.96 15.88
N MET A 122 -7.48 10.54 15.43
CA MET A 122 -8.62 10.31 16.33
C MET A 122 -8.51 9.01 17.14
N PHE A 123 -7.54 8.14 16.85
CA PHE A 123 -7.34 6.91 17.63
C PHE A 123 -6.82 7.25 19.04
N PRO A 124 -7.43 6.70 20.11
CA PRO A 124 -7.09 7.10 21.48
C PRO A 124 -5.64 6.82 21.91
N ASP A 125 -4.98 5.85 21.26
CA ASP A 125 -3.59 5.47 21.53
C ASP A 125 -2.59 6.21 20.63
N MET A 126 -3.05 7.19 19.84
CA MET A 126 -2.18 8.02 19.01
C MET A 126 -1.59 9.16 19.82
N GLU A 127 -0.28 9.10 20.05
CA GLU A 127 0.51 10.18 20.64
C GLU A 127 1.31 10.87 19.54
N ALA A 128 0.83 12.02 19.07
CA ALA A 128 1.51 12.84 18.07
C ALA A 128 1.08 14.31 18.20
N GLU A 129 1.99 15.22 17.87
CA GLU A 129 1.71 16.65 17.76
C GLU A 129 1.39 17.02 16.30
N PRO A 130 0.12 17.15 15.92
CA PRO A 130 -0.26 17.51 14.57
C PRO A 130 0.14 18.95 14.22
N SER A 131 0.48 19.18 12.96
CA SER A 131 0.64 20.53 12.41
C SER A 131 -0.50 20.85 11.44
N TYR A 132 -0.96 22.10 11.48
CA TYR A 132 -2.05 22.60 10.65
C TYR A 132 -1.61 23.84 9.89
N ILE A 133 -2.15 24.01 8.69
CA ILE A 133 -1.99 25.24 7.91
C ILE A 133 -3.34 25.66 7.35
N GLU A 134 -3.64 26.95 7.48
CA GLU A 134 -4.81 27.57 6.87
C GLU A 134 -4.56 27.73 5.36
N VAL A 135 -5.60 27.47 4.57
CA VAL A 135 -5.57 27.74 3.12
C VAL A 135 -6.59 28.79 2.76
N GLU A 136 -6.25 29.61 1.77
CA GLU A 136 -7.16 30.56 1.16
C GLU A 136 -7.67 29.99 -0.17
N ILE A 137 -8.98 29.99 -0.35
CA ILE A 137 -9.60 29.60 -1.62
C ILE A 137 -9.85 30.84 -2.48
N PRO A 138 -9.32 30.87 -3.73
CA PRO A 138 -9.52 31.98 -4.65
C PRO A 138 -10.98 32.43 -4.80
N GLU A 139 -11.19 33.69 -5.12
CA GLU A 139 -12.50 34.23 -5.46
C GLU A 139 -13.11 33.46 -6.66
N GLY A 140 -14.41 33.20 -6.60
CA GLY A 140 -15.13 32.44 -7.64
C GLY A 140 -14.91 30.92 -7.65
N MET A 141 -14.07 30.38 -6.74
CA MET A 141 -13.83 28.94 -6.60
C MET A 141 -14.55 28.36 -5.38
N ASP A 142 -15.15 27.18 -5.53
CA ASP A 142 -15.74 26.41 -4.43
C ASP A 142 -14.71 25.47 -3.76
N VAL A 143 -15.05 24.98 -2.56
CA VAL A 143 -14.15 24.12 -1.78
C VAL A 143 -13.77 22.83 -2.52
N LEU A 144 -14.69 22.19 -3.25
CA LEU A 144 -14.40 20.95 -3.97
C LEU A 144 -13.52 21.18 -5.19
N GLN A 145 -13.72 22.28 -5.91
CA GLN A 145 -12.87 22.68 -7.03
C GLN A 145 -11.43 22.87 -6.57
N TYR A 146 -11.23 23.55 -5.44
CA TYR A 146 -9.92 23.72 -4.83
C TYR A 146 -9.29 22.35 -4.47
N ILE A 147 -10.04 21.50 -3.75
CA ILE A 147 -9.58 20.16 -3.36
C ILE A 147 -9.22 19.31 -4.59
N ALA A 148 -10.01 19.37 -5.66
CA ALA A 148 -9.76 18.63 -6.88
C ALA A 148 -8.46 19.10 -7.58
N LEU A 149 -8.26 20.41 -7.69
CA LEU A 149 -7.02 20.99 -8.23
C LEU A 149 -5.81 20.61 -7.38
N ARG A 150 -5.94 20.74 -6.06
CA ARG A 150 -4.92 20.38 -5.07
C ARG A 150 -4.54 18.90 -5.11
N ASN A 151 -5.47 18.02 -5.51
CA ASN A 151 -5.25 16.58 -5.62
C ASN A 151 -4.91 16.09 -7.04
N ASN A 152 -4.68 17.00 -8.01
CA ASN A 152 -4.44 16.64 -9.41
C ASN A 152 -3.00 16.15 -9.69
N GLY A 153 -2.16 16.00 -8.66
CA GLY A 153 -0.82 15.43 -8.80
C GLY A 153 -0.86 13.95 -9.16
N LYS A 154 0.03 13.50 -10.06
CA LYS A 154 0.18 12.09 -10.39
C LYS A 154 0.71 11.32 -9.17
N PRO A 155 -0.02 10.34 -8.63
CA PRO A 155 0.49 9.52 -7.53
C PRO A 155 1.72 8.73 -7.97
N TRP A 156 2.69 8.55 -7.07
CA TRP A 156 3.79 7.61 -7.28
C TRP A 156 3.26 6.19 -7.41
N LYS A 157 3.61 5.54 -8.51
CA LYS A 157 3.39 4.11 -8.76
C LYS A 157 4.55 3.31 -8.16
N ASN A 158 4.37 2.00 -8.07
CA ASN A 158 5.40 1.11 -7.52
C ASN A 158 6.72 1.22 -8.29
N ASP A 159 6.69 1.36 -9.62
CA ASP A 159 7.90 1.53 -10.41
C ASP A 159 8.64 2.84 -10.10
N ASP A 160 7.93 3.90 -9.72
CA ASP A 160 8.57 5.14 -9.26
C ASP A 160 9.38 4.88 -7.99
N PHE A 161 8.82 4.11 -7.04
CA PHE A 161 9.54 3.67 -5.83
C PHE A 161 10.70 2.72 -6.13
N TYR A 162 10.55 1.77 -7.05
CA TYR A 162 11.62 0.85 -7.38
C TYR A 162 12.78 1.53 -8.12
N ASN A 163 12.50 2.61 -8.87
CA ASN A 163 13.50 3.38 -9.61
C ASN A 163 14.15 4.49 -8.76
N SER A 164 13.57 4.85 -7.61
CA SER A 164 14.03 5.97 -6.79
C SER A 164 15.34 5.72 -6.04
N LYS A 165 15.79 4.47 -5.96
CA LYS A 165 16.94 4.04 -5.13
C LYS A 165 16.77 4.33 -3.64
N ILE A 166 15.55 4.54 -3.17
CA ILE A 166 15.27 4.63 -1.74
C ILE A 166 15.52 3.25 -1.12
N PRO A 167 16.44 3.12 -0.15
CA PRO A 167 16.70 1.85 0.50
C PRO A 167 15.51 1.41 1.35
N THR A 168 15.39 0.11 1.51
CA THR A 168 14.39 -0.54 2.37
C THR A 168 14.86 -0.67 3.82
N ASN A 169 16.14 -0.36 4.08
CA ASN A 169 16.85 -0.62 5.34
C ASN A 169 16.88 -2.11 5.72
N ASP A 170 16.80 -2.99 4.73
CA ASP A 170 17.02 -4.43 4.85
C ASP A 170 17.90 -4.88 3.68
N GLU A 171 19.03 -5.51 4.00
CA GLU A 171 20.07 -5.86 3.02
C GLU A 171 19.54 -6.82 1.95
N HIS A 172 18.64 -7.72 2.32
CA HIS A 172 18.10 -8.72 1.41
C HIS A 172 17.10 -8.11 0.44
N THR A 173 16.19 -7.25 0.90
CA THR A 173 15.29 -6.54 -0.02
C THR A 173 16.01 -5.51 -0.88
N ASP A 174 17.07 -4.87 -0.38
CA ASP A 174 17.92 -3.98 -1.18
C ASP A 174 18.71 -4.77 -2.24
N HIS A 175 19.19 -5.97 -1.92
CA HIS A 175 19.78 -6.89 -2.90
C HIS A 175 18.79 -7.23 -4.02
N ILE A 176 17.54 -7.57 -3.69
CA ILE A 176 16.48 -7.82 -4.69
C ILE A 176 16.30 -6.60 -5.60
N LEU A 177 16.24 -5.38 -5.04
CA LEU A 177 16.05 -4.16 -5.84
C LEU A 177 17.24 -3.87 -6.76
N SER A 178 18.47 -4.17 -6.33
CA SER A 178 19.68 -3.98 -7.14
C SER A 178 19.63 -4.75 -8.47
N LYS A 179 18.95 -5.91 -8.51
CA LYS A 179 18.82 -6.75 -9.71
C LYS A 179 18.03 -6.11 -10.83
N ARG A 180 17.33 -5.01 -10.55
CA ARG A 180 16.67 -4.23 -11.60
C ARG A 180 17.67 -3.54 -12.53
N GLU A 181 18.91 -3.30 -12.10
CA GLU A 181 19.99 -2.80 -12.97
C GLU A 181 20.31 -3.80 -14.10
N GLU A 182 20.03 -5.08 -13.87
CA GLU A 182 20.13 -6.16 -14.85
C GLU A 182 18.86 -6.29 -15.73
N LYS A 183 17.97 -5.30 -15.70
CA LYS A 183 16.71 -5.20 -16.47
C LYS A 183 15.61 -6.20 -16.10
N PHE A 184 15.73 -6.89 -14.96
CA PHE A 184 14.62 -7.68 -14.43
C PHE A 184 13.51 -6.77 -13.89
N ILE A 185 12.25 -7.21 -14.03
CA ILE A 185 11.12 -6.53 -13.42
C ILE A 185 10.97 -6.97 -11.95
N THR A 186 10.60 -6.04 -11.07
CA THR A 186 10.48 -6.30 -9.63
C THR A 186 9.47 -7.41 -9.31
N ALA A 187 8.38 -7.51 -10.08
CA ALA A 187 7.36 -8.53 -9.86
C ALA A 187 7.88 -9.96 -10.05
N PHE A 188 8.83 -10.16 -10.96
CA PHE A 188 9.50 -11.45 -11.14
C PHE A 188 10.49 -11.69 -9.99
N LEU A 189 11.33 -10.70 -9.70
CA LEU A 189 12.34 -10.75 -8.64
C LEU A 189 11.73 -11.09 -7.27
N MET A 190 10.65 -10.42 -6.87
CA MET A 190 9.98 -10.68 -5.59
C MET A 190 9.45 -12.10 -5.45
N ASN A 191 9.21 -12.82 -6.56
CA ASN A 191 8.84 -14.24 -6.50
C ASN A 191 10.06 -15.16 -6.39
N VAL A 192 11.10 -14.95 -7.22
CA VAL A 192 12.26 -15.87 -7.25
C VAL A 192 13.14 -15.75 -6.00
N TYR A 193 13.28 -14.56 -5.44
CA TYR A 193 14.01 -14.33 -4.19
C TYR A 193 13.22 -14.71 -2.93
N THR A 194 12.00 -15.22 -3.08
CA THR A 194 11.18 -15.68 -1.94
C THR A 194 10.84 -17.17 -2.06
N PHE A 195 11.64 -17.94 -2.78
CA PHE A 195 11.51 -19.41 -2.83
C PHE A 195 11.60 -19.99 -1.41
N GLY A 196 10.69 -20.90 -1.07
CA GLY A 196 10.60 -21.49 0.28
C GLY A 196 9.88 -20.64 1.33
N THR A 197 9.49 -19.40 1.02
CA THR A 197 8.81 -18.48 1.96
C THR A 197 7.61 -17.77 1.32
N SER A 198 6.85 -16.96 2.06
CA SER A 198 5.79 -16.12 1.47
C SER A 198 6.36 -15.08 0.49
N SER A 199 5.59 -14.74 -0.54
CA SER A 199 6.01 -13.75 -1.53
C SER A 199 6.03 -12.34 -0.95
N LEU A 200 7.03 -11.57 -1.35
CA LEU A 200 7.08 -10.13 -1.12
C LEU A 200 6.12 -9.45 -2.10
N THR A 201 5.34 -8.49 -1.61
CA THR A 201 4.36 -7.76 -2.42
C THR A 201 4.83 -6.33 -2.69
N PRO A 202 4.33 -5.68 -3.76
CA PRO A 202 4.61 -4.28 -4.02
C PRO A 202 4.29 -3.35 -2.85
N LYS A 203 3.19 -3.61 -2.14
CA LYS A 203 2.77 -2.81 -0.98
C LYS A 203 3.75 -2.94 0.19
N GLN A 204 4.30 -4.13 0.43
CA GLN A 204 5.30 -4.37 1.45
C GLN A 204 6.62 -3.69 1.09
N MET A 205 7.09 -3.85 -0.15
CA MET A 205 8.30 -3.17 -0.62
C MET A 205 8.20 -1.65 -0.46
N LYS A 206 7.08 -1.06 -0.92
CA LYS A 206 6.80 0.36 -0.72
C LYS A 206 6.80 0.76 0.75
N ALA A 207 6.22 -0.06 1.63
CA ALA A 207 6.17 0.24 3.07
C ALA A 207 7.57 0.28 3.71
N LEU A 208 8.46 -0.64 3.31
CA LEU A 208 9.87 -0.65 3.73
C LEU A 208 10.61 0.58 3.21
N GLN A 209 10.48 0.91 1.91
CA GLN A 209 11.11 2.10 1.33
C GLN A 209 10.59 3.41 1.94
N GLN A 210 9.33 3.43 2.40
CA GLN A 210 8.77 4.58 3.12
C GLN A 210 9.12 4.58 4.62
N GLY A 211 9.84 3.58 5.12
CA GLY A 211 10.43 3.54 6.46
C GLY A 211 9.46 3.35 7.63
N TYR A 212 8.15 3.22 7.38
CA TYR A 212 7.15 3.04 8.45
C TYR A 212 6.88 1.58 8.80
N LYS A 213 7.55 0.65 8.12
CA LYS A 213 7.55 -0.78 8.36
C LYS A 213 8.95 -1.34 8.21
N THR A 214 9.21 -2.45 8.89
CA THR A 214 10.44 -3.25 8.82
C THR A 214 10.10 -4.68 8.38
N MET A 215 11.11 -5.50 8.08
CA MET A 215 10.87 -6.91 7.74
C MET A 215 10.24 -7.70 8.89
N ASP A 216 10.44 -7.30 10.15
CA ASP A 216 9.82 -7.93 11.34
C ASP A 216 8.29 -7.78 11.36
N ASP A 217 7.75 -6.75 10.72
CA ASP A 217 6.30 -6.60 10.52
C ASP A 217 5.73 -7.67 9.58
N PHE A 218 6.57 -8.30 8.76
CA PHE A 218 6.18 -9.27 7.72
C PHE A 218 6.65 -10.69 8.04
N LYS A 219 6.40 -11.16 9.27
CA LYS A 219 6.83 -12.45 9.85
C LYS A 219 6.76 -13.71 8.97
N ARG A 220 5.93 -13.72 7.92
CA ARG A 220 5.80 -14.86 6.98
C ARG A 220 6.81 -14.82 5.83
N ILE A 221 7.55 -13.72 5.70
CA ILE A 221 8.60 -13.53 4.71
C ILE A 221 9.94 -13.68 5.44
N GLN A 222 10.68 -14.73 5.09
CA GLN A 222 11.98 -15.04 5.67
C GLN A 222 13.02 -14.95 4.55
N LEU A 223 13.58 -13.75 4.37
CA LEU A 223 14.72 -13.55 3.48
C LEU A 223 16.01 -13.89 4.21
N SER A 224 16.96 -14.45 3.48
CA SER A 224 18.27 -14.85 3.99
C SER A 224 19.28 -14.96 2.85
N LYS A 225 20.55 -15.14 3.19
CA LYS A 225 21.58 -15.49 2.20
C LYS A 225 21.22 -16.73 1.36
N ALA A 226 20.49 -17.70 1.92
CA ALA A 226 20.07 -18.89 1.17
C ALA A 226 19.05 -18.55 0.09
N THR A 227 18.04 -17.71 0.40
CA THR A 227 17.06 -17.27 -0.60
C THR A 227 17.68 -16.36 -1.65
N GLU A 228 18.68 -15.55 -1.26
CA GLU A 228 19.47 -14.77 -2.22
C GLU A 228 20.22 -15.66 -3.19
N THR A 229 20.96 -16.66 -2.72
CA THR A 229 21.71 -17.58 -3.59
C THR A 229 20.80 -18.28 -4.60
N ILE A 230 19.60 -18.71 -4.17
CA ILE A 230 18.60 -19.30 -5.08
C ILE A 230 18.14 -18.27 -6.12
N GLY A 231 17.77 -17.06 -5.67
CA GLY A 231 17.32 -15.99 -6.55
C GLY A 231 18.40 -15.57 -7.56
N ASP A 232 19.65 -15.48 -7.13
CA ASP A 232 20.83 -15.18 -7.95
C ASP A 232 21.05 -16.25 -9.01
N ALA A 233 20.99 -17.53 -8.65
CA ALA A 233 21.12 -18.65 -9.60
C ALA A 233 20.05 -18.60 -10.69
N ILE A 234 18.78 -18.38 -10.31
CA ILE A 234 17.67 -18.25 -11.26
C ILE A 234 17.86 -17.04 -12.17
N CYS A 235 18.23 -15.88 -11.61
CA CYS A 235 18.49 -14.68 -12.40
C CYS A 235 19.64 -14.89 -13.39
N GLN A 236 20.72 -15.56 -12.96
CA GLN A 236 21.86 -15.84 -13.84
C GLN A 236 21.44 -16.71 -15.04
N ILE A 237 20.70 -17.79 -14.80
CA ILE A 237 20.17 -18.64 -15.88
C ILE A 237 19.33 -17.80 -16.83
N CYS A 238 18.35 -17.05 -16.32
CA CYS A 238 17.48 -16.23 -17.15
C CYS A 238 18.23 -15.16 -17.95
N LYS A 239 19.29 -14.58 -17.40
CA LYS A 239 20.12 -13.55 -18.05
C LYS A 239 20.94 -14.10 -19.21
N GLU A 240 21.49 -15.30 -19.05
CA GLU A 240 22.29 -15.98 -20.07
C GLU A 240 21.41 -16.72 -21.10
N HIS A 241 20.13 -16.91 -20.79
CA HIS A 241 19.23 -17.71 -21.60
C HIS A 241 18.96 -17.07 -22.98
N PRO A 242 19.21 -17.77 -24.11
CA PRO A 242 19.09 -17.19 -25.45
C PRO A 242 17.64 -16.85 -25.84
N PHE A 243 16.65 -17.46 -25.18
CA PHE A 243 15.22 -17.29 -25.49
C PHE A 243 14.41 -16.54 -24.42
N LEU A 244 14.81 -16.56 -23.14
CA LEU A 244 14.02 -16.01 -22.03
C LEU A 244 14.35 -14.53 -21.83
N THR A 245 14.03 -13.74 -22.85
CA THR A 245 14.20 -12.30 -22.82
C THR A 245 13.37 -11.65 -21.72
N THR A 246 13.77 -10.46 -21.26
CA THR A 246 13.18 -9.77 -20.11
C THR A 246 11.66 -9.53 -20.22
N ASP A 247 11.11 -9.41 -21.44
CA ASP A 247 9.66 -9.32 -21.69
C ASP A 247 8.88 -10.58 -21.27
N LYS A 248 9.53 -11.75 -21.25
CA LYS A 248 8.91 -13.03 -20.83
C LYS A 248 8.96 -13.22 -19.33
N LEU A 249 9.93 -12.60 -18.66
CA LEU A 249 10.18 -12.73 -17.23
C LEU A 249 9.22 -11.84 -16.43
N ASN A 250 7.93 -12.14 -16.53
CA ASN A 250 6.90 -11.39 -15.83
C ASN A 250 6.61 -11.96 -14.43
N GLY A 251 5.84 -11.22 -13.62
CA GLY A 251 5.50 -11.64 -12.25
C GLY A 251 4.70 -12.95 -12.17
N ARG A 252 3.88 -13.27 -13.17
CA ARG A 252 3.11 -14.53 -13.21
C ARG A 252 4.00 -15.73 -13.52
N LEU A 253 4.97 -15.57 -14.43
CA LEU A 253 5.99 -16.59 -14.69
C LEU A 253 6.80 -16.87 -13.41
N GLY A 254 7.27 -15.81 -12.72
CA GLY A 254 7.98 -15.96 -11.45
C GLY A 254 7.15 -16.65 -10.37
N ALA A 255 5.86 -16.32 -10.25
CA ALA A 255 4.95 -16.98 -9.34
C ALA A 255 4.71 -18.46 -9.69
N GLY A 256 4.59 -18.79 -10.98
CA GLY A 256 4.49 -20.18 -11.45
C GLY A 256 5.76 -20.97 -11.17
N LEU A 257 6.94 -20.37 -11.33
CA LEU A 257 8.23 -21.01 -11.05
C LEU A 257 8.38 -21.30 -9.55
N LYS A 258 7.92 -20.37 -8.70
CA LYS A 258 7.87 -20.54 -7.25
C LYS A 258 6.94 -21.68 -6.85
N ALA A 259 5.76 -21.78 -7.47
CA ALA A 259 4.83 -22.87 -7.23
C ALA A 259 5.43 -24.22 -7.66
N PHE A 260 6.07 -24.25 -8.84
CA PHE A 260 6.78 -25.43 -9.33
C PHE A 260 7.86 -25.89 -8.35
N TYR A 261 8.75 -24.98 -7.90
CA TYR A 261 9.78 -25.30 -6.91
C TYR A 261 9.19 -25.93 -5.64
N LYS A 262 8.12 -25.33 -5.10
CA LYS A 262 7.43 -25.83 -3.91
C LYS A 262 6.87 -27.25 -4.12
N ASN A 263 6.29 -27.51 -5.29
CA ASN A 263 5.62 -28.78 -5.59
C ASN A 263 6.58 -29.87 -6.10
N HIS A 264 7.86 -29.53 -6.25
CA HIS A 264 8.94 -30.44 -6.61
C HIS A 264 9.97 -30.58 -5.50
N ASP A 265 9.49 -30.72 -4.26
CA ASP A 265 10.31 -30.97 -3.07
C ASP A 265 11.33 -29.89 -2.75
N SER A 266 11.11 -28.66 -3.24
CA SER A 266 12.08 -27.55 -3.11
C SER A 266 13.43 -27.89 -3.75
N ASP A 267 13.40 -28.65 -4.86
CA ASP A 267 14.59 -29.05 -5.61
C ASP A 267 14.95 -27.98 -6.65
N LEU A 268 16.02 -27.23 -6.38
CA LEU A 268 16.54 -26.22 -7.30
C LEU A 268 17.02 -26.83 -8.62
N SER A 269 17.57 -28.05 -8.61
CA SER A 269 18.08 -28.67 -9.84
C SER A 269 16.97 -28.88 -10.87
N LYS A 270 15.75 -29.25 -10.45
CA LYS A 270 14.61 -29.35 -11.37
C LYS A 270 14.19 -28.01 -11.94
N VAL A 271 14.26 -26.94 -11.15
CA VAL A 271 13.99 -25.56 -11.62
C VAL A 271 15.00 -25.18 -12.69
N GLU A 272 16.29 -25.40 -12.43
CA GLU A 272 17.38 -25.12 -13.37
C GLU A 272 17.25 -25.95 -14.65
N GLN A 273 16.95 -27.25 -14.55
CA GLN A 273 16.72 -28.12 -15.71
C GLN A 273 15.60 -27.61 -16.61
N VAL A 274 14.46 -27.26 -16.01
CA VAL A 274 13.31 -26.75 -16.77
C VAL A 274 13.63 -25.40 -17.40
N LEU A 275 14.25 -24.47 -16.67
CA LEU A 275 14.62 -23.16 -17.22
C LEU A 275 15.57 -23.30 -18.41
N ASN A 276 16.61 -24.13 -18.30
CA ASN A 276 17.58 -24.36 -19.37
C ASN A 276 16.99 -25.08 -20.59
N ALA A 277 15.95 -25.88 -20.38
CA ALA A 277 15.28 -26.60 -21.47
C ALA A 277 14.31 -25.73 -22.27
N ILE A 278 13.92 -24.56 -21.76
CA ILE A 278 12.97 -23.68 -22.46
C ILE A 278 13.57 -23.24 -23.80
N ASN A 279 12.77 -23.33 -24.85
CA ASN A 279 13.13 -22.88 -26.18
C ASN A 279 11.85 -22.48 -26.92
N LYS A 280 11.99 -22.02 -28.17
CA LYS A 280 10.84 -21.61 -28.97
C LYS A 280 9.77 -22.71 -29.09
N THR A 281 10.20 -23.96 -29.32
CA THR A 281 9.30 -25.10 -29.56
C THR A 281 8.45 -25.43 -28.34
N ASN A 282 9.05 -25.59 -27.16
CA ASN A 282 8.26 -25.90 -25.96
C ASN A 282 7.53 -24.67 -25.41
N TRP A 283 8.03 -23.46 -25.67
CA TRP A 283 7.30 -22.23 -25.36
C TRP A 283 6.00 -22.14 -26.14
N GLU A 284 6.04 -22.36 -27.46
CA GLU A 284 4.83 -22.36 -28.30
C GLU A 284 3.86 -23.48 -27.92
N LYS A 285 4.38 -24.63 -27.47
CA LYS A 285 3.58 -25.78 -27.06
C LYS A 285 2.88 -25.58 -25.71
N TYR A 286 3.55 -24.97 -24.73
CA TYR A 286 3.08 -24.97 -23.33
C TYR A 286 2.87 -23.58 -22.72
N PHE A 287 3.56 -22.55 -23.21
CA PHE A 287 3.63 -21.22 -22.60
C PHE A 287 2.87 -20.13 -23.36
N ILE A 288 1.96 -20.53 -24.26
CA ILE A 288 1.05 -19.62 -24.96
C ILE A 288 -0.39 -19.91 -24.54
N ALA A 289 -1.10 -18.89 -24.06
CA ALA A 289 -2.52 -19.04 -23.75
C ALA A 289 -3.35 -19.15 -25.04
N ALA A 290 -4.35 -20.03 -25.04
CA ALA A 290 -5.20 -20.30 -26.20
C ALA A 290 -6.08 -19.11 -26.67
N LYS A 291 -6.21 -18.01 -25.90
CA LYS A 291 -7.17 -16.92 -26.17
C LYS A 291 -6.65 -15.50 -25.91
N GLY A 292 -5.41 -15.18 -26.25
CA GLY A 292 -4.91 -13.79 -26.25
C GLY A 292 -4.79 -13.11 -24.87
N HIS A 293 -4.92 -13.88 -23.78
CA HIS A 293 -4.65 -13.43 -22.42
C HIS A 293 -3.25 -13.85 -21.98
N SER A 294 -2.63 -13.09 -21.07
CA SER A 294 -1.41 -13.54 -20.40
C SER A 294 -1.71 -14.78 -19.55
N MET A 295 -0.82 -15.77 -19.56
CA MET A 295 -0.98 -16.98 -18.74
C MET A 295 -0.98 -16.65 -17.25
N GLU A 296 -1.86 -17.29 -16.50
CA GLU A 296 -1.87 -17.21 -15.03
C GLU A 296 -0.77 -18.08 -14.42
N ALA A 297 -0.39 -17.78 -13.17
CA ALA A 297 0.73 -18.45 -12.48
C ALA A 297 0.59 -19.98 -12.46
N LYS A 298 -0.63 -20.49 -12.24
CA LYS A 298 -0.92 -21.93 -12.26
C LYS A 298 -0.67 -22.56 -13.63
N ALA A 299 -1.01 -21.85 -14.71
CA ALA A 299 -0.75 -22.35 -16.06
C ALA A 299 0.75 -22.36 -16.38
N TYR A 300 1.51 -21.38 -15.88
CA TYR A 300 2.98 -21.42 -15.97
C TYR A 300 3.57 -22.62 -15.23
N GLU A 301 3.06 -22.93 -14.03
CA GLU A 301 3.45 -24.13 -13.28
C GLU A 301 3.18 -25.44 -14.05
N GLU A 302 1.99 -25.58 -14.63
CA GLU A 302 1.62 -26.73 -15.48
C GLU A 302 2.53 -26.85 -16.72
N ALA A 303 2.91 -25.72 -17.30
CA ALA A 303 3.85 -25.68 -18.42
C ALA A 303 5.26 -26.13 -18.01
N PHE A 304 5.77 -25.71 -16.84
CA PHE A 304 7.03 -26.19 -16.29
C PHE A 304 7.02 -27.70 -16.01
N ASN A 305 5.90 -28.23 -15.48
CA ASN A 305 5.70 -29.67 -15.31
C ASN A 305 5.77 -30.42 -16.65
N SER A 306 5.18 -29.85 -17.70
CA SER A 306 5.17 -30.45 -19.04
C SER A 306 6.57 -30.49 -19.66
N VAL A 307 7.36 -29.42 -19.49
CA VAL A 307 8.78 -29.39 -19.91
C VAL A 307 9.59 -30.45 -19.14
N LEU A 308 9.42 -30.55 -17.82
CA LEU A 308 10.13 -31.56 -17.03
C LEU A 308 9.79 -33.00 -17.46
N ALA A 309 8.53 -33.25 -17.83
CA ALA A 309 8.10 -34.56 -18.31
C ALA A 309 8.73 -34.91 -19.66
N ASP A 310 8.84 -33.94 -20.57
CA ASP A 310 9.48 -34.13 -21.88
C ASP A 310 11.00 -34.40 -21.74
N LEU A 311 11.67 -33.89 -20.69
CA LEU A 311 13.09 -34.15 -20.41
C LEU A 311 13.38 -35.57 -19.90
N LYS A 312 12.36 -36.30 -19.43
CA LYS A 312 12.50 -37.66 -18.88
C LYS A 312 12.27 -38.77 -19.93
N GLN A 313 11.87 -38.39 -21.14
CA GLN A 313 11.66 -39.29 -22.28
C GLN A 313 12.94 -39.42 -23.10
#